data_AF-A0A836HWW9-F1
#
_entry.id   AF-A0A836HWW9-F1
#
_cell.length_a   1.000
_cell.length_b   1.000
_cell.length_c   1.000
_cell.angle_alpha   90.00
_cell.angle_beta   90.00
_cell.angle_gamma   90.00
#
_symmetry.space_group_name_H-M   'P 1'
#
loop_
_entity.id
_entity.type
_entity.pdbx_description
1 polymer ?
#
loop_
_entity_poly.entity_id
_entity_poly.type
_entity_poly.pdbx_seq_one_letter_code
_entity_poly.pdbx_strand_id
1 'polypeptide(L)'
;MPLRDTAATAAAKVSRLVSPRLRITQRDFLTRRGSRRHQRCSAVAVDYTPTYFSAYKEDPSQCPRLIDAEAVHGDEQGFWSARRDFYRGGASRAYYPTWDRQAQALVMLTREVPRIPQEAAFRLFTLGLKMLLLPRLVASVELMLPSWVAVNAETFLRAGAEEKTAKAGVQSKARDVAADAAATAAGAPPAAPSEGAGDSGGSGHGDKK
;
A
#
# COMPACT_ATOMS: atom_id res chain seq x y z
N MET A 1 27.31 -18.04 -37.92
CA MET A 1 26.74 -16.83 -37.29
C MET A 1 25.28 -17.11 -36.98
N PRO A 2 24.90 -17.01 -35.70
CA PRO A 2 24.08 -15.87 -35.30
C PRO A 2 24.59 -15.22 -34.00
N LEU A 3 24.89 -13.94 -34.11
CA LEU A 3 24.92 -12.97 -33.02
C LEU A 3 23.45 -12.66 -32.68
N ARG A 4 22.91 -13.14 -31.55
CA ARG A 4 21.62 -12.61 -31.05
C ARG A 4 21.22 -12.83 -29.59
N ASP A 5 22.03 -13.50 -28.76
CA ASP A 5 21.60 -13.83 -27.38
C ASP A 5 22.42 -13.18 -26.24
N THR A 6 23.22 -12.15 -26.52
CA THR A 6 23.99 -11.46 -25.47
C THR A 6 23.22 -10.34 -24.75
N ALA A 7 21.99 -10.03 -25.16
CA ALA A 7 21.21 -8.95 -24.56
C ALA A 7 20.31 -9.39 -23.37
N ALA A 8 20.17 -10.69 -23.12
CA ALA A 8 19.18 -11.22 -22.17
C ALA A 8 19.75 -11.75 -20.84
N THR A 9 21.05 -11.57 -20.55
CA THR A 9 21.70 -12.08 -19.33
C THR A 9 22.33 -10.98 -18.45
N ALA A 10 21.61 -9.87 -18.30
CA ALA A 10 21.80 -8.94 -17.20
C ALA A 10 20.46 -8.49 -16.61
N ALA A 11 19.45 -9.38 -16.60
CA ALA A 11 18.32 -9.22 -15.71
C ALA A 11 18.87 -9.32 -14.29
N ALA A 12 19.14 -8.16 -13.68
CA ALA A 12 19.49 -8.06 -12.27
C ALA A 12 18.49 -8.92 -11.50
N LYS A 13 18.98 -9.96 -10.81
CA LYS A 13 18.15 -10.75 -9.90
C LYS A 13 17.74 -9.82 -8.77
N VAL A 14 16.62 -9.12 -8.95
CA VAL A 14 15.99 -8.30 -7.93
C VAL A 14 15.37 -9.26 -6.92
N SER A 15 16.14 -9.67 -5.91
CA SER A 15 15.58 -10.31 -4.73
C SER A 15 14.73 -9.30 -3.96
N ARG A 16 13.70 -9.79 -3.24
CA ARG A 16 12.66 -9.01 -2.54
C ARG A 16 13.20 -7.69 -1.97
N LEU A 17 12.74 -6.58 -2.54
CA LEU A 17 12.97 -5.23 -2.06
C LEU A 17 12.53 -5.11 -0.60
N VAL A 18 13.49 -4.96 0.32
CA VAL A 18 13.22 -4.64 1.74
C VAL A 18 12.63 -3.21 1.87
N SER A 19 12.84 -2.34 0.88
CA SER A 19 12.16 -1.04 0.75
C SER A 19 12.17 -0.56 -0.71
N PRO A 20 11.21 0.28 -1.14
CA PRO A 20 11.18 0.84 -2.50
C PRO A 20 12.35 1.80 -2.81
N ARG A 21 13.20 2.10 -1.82
CA ARG A 21 14.29 3.08 -1.90
C ARG A 21 15.67 2.47 -2.11
N LEU A 22 15.78 1.16 -1.94
CA LEU A 22 17.04 0.42 -2.08
C LEU A 22 16.98 -0.43 -3.34
N ARG A 23 18.12 -0.65 -3.97
CA ARG A 23 18.27 -1.57 -5.08
C ARG A 23 19.55 -2.37 -4.91
N ILE A 24 19.54 -3.58 -5.43
CA ILE A 24 20.73 -4.41 -5.50
C ILE A 24 21.34 -4.19 -6.88
N THR A 25 22.57 -3.71 -6.93
CA THR A 25 23.34 -3.54 -8.15
C THR A 25 24.40 -4.64 -8.21
N GLN A 26 24.40 -5.41 -9.28
CA GLN A 26 25.47 -6.36 -9.59
C GLN A 26 26.16 -5.91 -10.87
N ARG A 27 27.47 -5.67 -10.77
CA ARG A 27 28.32 -5.29 -11.92
C ARG A 27 29.41 -6.32 -12.08
N ASP A 28 29.39 -7.00 -13.21
CA ASP A 28 30.41 -7.98 -13.56
C ASP A 28 31.43 -7.35 -14.49
N PHE A 29 32.72 -7.49 -14.19
CA PHE A 29 33.81 -6.92 -14.97
C PHE A 29 34.98 -7.90 -15.08
N LEU A 30 35.73 -7.80 -16.18
CA LEU A 30 36.92 -8.60 -16.41
C LEU A 30 38.14 -7.83 -15.90
N THR A 31 38.88 -8.41 -14.96
CA THR A 31 40.15 -7.86 -14.47
C THR A 31 41.32 -8.64 -15.05
N ARG A 32 42.41 -7.95 -15.38
CA ARG A 32 43.67 -8.58 -15.81
C ARG A 32 44.62 -8.60 -14.63
N ARG A 33 44.89 -9.78 -14.06
CA ARG A 33 45.89 -9.94 -12.99
C ARG A 33 47.18 -10.51 -13.59
N GLY A 34 48.30 -9.80 -13.43
CA GLY A 34 49.62 -10.31 -13.80
C GLY A 34 49.76 -10.74 -15.26
N SER A 35 49.24 -9.92 -16.17
CA SER A 35 49.33 -10.00 -17.64
C SER A 35 48.81 -11.25 -18.38
N ARG A 36 48.61 -12.40 -17.71
CA ARG A 36 48.44 -13.70 -18.39
C ARG A 36 47.02 -14.31 -18.35
N ARG A 37 46.12 -13.90 -17.45
CA ARG A 37 44.73 -14.41 -17.41
C ARG A 37 43.73 -13.30 -17.07
N HIS A 38 42.59 -13.30 -17.77
CA HIS A 38 41.43 -12.48 -17.42
C HIS A 38 40.60 -13.23 -16.36
N GLN A 39 40.30 -12.57 -15.25
CA GLN A 39 39.42 -13.09 -14.20
C GLN A 39 38.11 -12.31 -14.23
N ARG A 40 36.97 -13.02 -14.25
CA ARG A 40 35.66 -12.40 -14.03
C ARG A 40 35.52 -12.09 -12.55
N CYS A 41 35.35 -10.82 -12.24
CA CYS A 41 35.03 -10.32 -10.90
C CYS A 41 33.62 -9.74 -10.94
N SER A 42 32.90 -9.84 -9.83
CA SER A 42 31.60 -9.21 -9.66
C SER A 42 31.65 -8.30 -8.42
N ALA A 43 31.09 -7.10 -8.57
CA ALA A 43 30.79 -6.22 -7.45
C ALA A 43 29.29 -6.25 -7.23
N VAL A 44 28.89 -6.68 -6.03
CA VAL A 44 27.48 -6.69 -5.60
C VAL A 44 27.34 -5.68 -4.47
N ALA A 45 26.46 -4.72 -4.64
CA ALA A 45 26.21 -3.66 -3.66
C ALA A 45 24.70 -3.45 -3.47
N VAL A 46 24.36 -2.93 -2.28
CA VAL A 46 23.03 -2.41 -1.98
C VAL A 46 23.13 -0.90 -2.01
N ASP A 47 22.55 -0.29 -3.03
CA ASP A 47 22.59 1.15 -3.25
C ASP A 47 21.21 1.76 -3.06
N TYR A 48 21.15 3.06 -2.78
CA TYR A 48 19.91 3.81 -2.92
C TYR A 48 19.47 3.89 -4.38
N THR A 49 18.16 4.02 -4.60
CA THR A 49 17.62 4.28 -5.94
C THR A 49 18.16 5.61 -6.47
N PRO A 50 18.40 5.73 -7.79
CA PRO A 50 18.93 6.96 -8.37
C PRO A 50 18.08 8.19 -8.05
N THR A 51 16.75 8.03 -8.04
CA THR A 51 15.80 9.09 -7.72
C THR A 51 15.91 9.59 -6.28
N TYR A 52 16.16 8.68 -5.33
CA TYR A 52 16.34 9.05 -3.93
C TYR A 52 17.68 9.76 -3.72
N PHE A 53 18.73 9.27 -4.37
CA PHE A 53 20.06 9.88 -4.23
C PHE A 53 20.21 11.20 -4.99
N SER A 54 19.53 11.39 -6.13
CA SER A 54 19.51 12.67 -6.82
C SER A 54 18.80 13.74 -6.00
N ALA A 55 17.67 13.40 -5.38
CA ALA A 55 16.95 14.31 -4.47
C ALA A 55 17.84 14.76 -3.30
N TYR A 56 18.62 13.85 -2.70
CA TYR A 56 19.58 14.22 -1.64
C TYR A 56 20.63 15.24 -2.09
N LYS A 57 21.12 15.13 -3.34
CA LYS A 57 22.13 16.05 -3.88
C LYS A 57 21.57 17.43 -4.16
N GLU A 58 20.33 17.50 -4.60
CA GLU A 58 19.64 18.77 -4.87
C GLU A 58 19.28 19.46 -3.57
N ASP A 59 18.74 18.71 -2.61
CA ASP A 59 18.33 19.23 -1.31
C ASP A 59 18.44 18.12 -0.23
N PRO A 60 19.41 18.23 0.70
CA PRO A 60 19.58 17.26 1.78
C PRO A 60 18.32 17.08 2.64
N SER A 61 17.48 18.12 2.76
CA SER A 61 16.28 18.06 3.60
C SER A 61 15.21 17.11 3.06
N GLN A 62 15.22 16.83 1.75
CA GLN A 62 14.27 15.91 1.11
C GLN A 62 14.56 14.44 1.43
N CYS A 63 15.74 14.14 1.97
CA CYS A 63 16.20 12.79 2.25
C CYS A 63 16.53 12.58 3.73
N PRO A 64 15.52 12.52 4.63
CA PRO A 64 15.71 12.54 6.09
C PRO A 64 16.38 11.28 6.67
N ARG A 65 16.67 10.26 5.84
CA ARG A 65 17.38 9.04 6.27
C ARG A 65 18.86 9.06 5.95
N LEU A 66 19.32 10.05 5.19
CA LEU A 66 20.72 10.33 4.95
C LEU A 66 21.09 11.51 5.85
N ILE A 67 22.15 11.34 6.62
CA ILE A 67 22.63 12.34 7.56
C ILE A 67 24.05 12.64 7.16
N ASP A 68 24.36 13.93 7.05
CA ASP A 68 25.72 14.39 6.80
C ASP A 68 26.61 14.05 8.00
N ALA A 69 27.83 13.57 7.78
CA ALA A 69 28.66 13.06 8.86
C ALA A 69 29.22 14.21 9.74
N GLU A 70 29.43 15.40 9.17
CA GLU A 70 29.73 16.62 9.92
C GLU A 70 28.63 16.97 10.94
N ALA A 71 27.35 16.70 10.63
CA ALA A 71 26.25 16.93 11.57
C ALA A 71 26.25 15.96 12.75
N VAL A 72 26.91 14.81 12.63
CA VAL A 72 26.96 13.77 13.67
C VAL A 72 28.09 14.03 14.67
N HIS A 73 29.29 14.34 14.17
CA HIS A 73 30.49 14.42 15.01
C HIS A 73 31.37 15.65 14.77
N GLY A 74 30.91 16.61 13.95
CA GLY A 74 31.67 17.82 13.62
C GLY A 74 32.77 17.54 12.61
N ASP A 75 33.94 18.15 12.81
CA ASP A 75 35.07 18.11 11.87
C ASP A 75 35.49 16.67 11.49
N GLU A 76 35.11 16.26 10.28
CA GLU A 76 35.46 14.97 9.69
C GLU A 76 36.96 14.85 9.44
N GLN A 77 37.61 15.94 9.05
CA GLN A 77 39.03 15.93 8.76
C GLN A 77 39.83 15.63 10.03
N GLY A 78 39.49 16.30 11.14
CA GLY A 78 40.06 15.99 12.45
C GLY A 78 39.74 14.57 12.91
N PHE A 79 38.50 14.11 12.73
CA PHE A 79 38.04 12.80 13.19
C PHE A 79 38.75 11.64 12.46
N TRP A 80 38.73 11.62 11.13
CA TRP A 80 39.31 10.52 10.34
C TRP A 80 40.83 10.54 10.29
N SER A 81 41.44 11.73 10.32
CA SER A 81 42.90 11.86 10.30
C SER A 81 43.56 11.83 11.68
N ALA A 82 42.77 11.79 12.76
CA ALA A 82 43.31 11.77 14.11
C ALA A 82 44.24 10.56 14.32
N ARG A 83 45.35 10.84 14.99
CA ARG A 83 46.39 9.86 15.29
C ARG A 83 46.38 9.50 16.77
N ARG A 84 46.82 8.28 17.06
CA ARG A 84 46.90 7.77 18.42
C ARG A 84 48.14 8.35 19.10
N ASP A 85 47.91 9.37 19.93
CA ASP A 85 48.97 10.11 20.62
C ASP A 85 49.25 9.60 22.04
N PHE A 86 48.44 8.66 22.56
CA PHE A 86 48.59 8.12 23.91
C PHE A 86 49.88 7.31 24.07
N TYR A 87 50.80 7.79 24.91
CA TYR A 87 52.12 7.21 25.20
C TYR A 87 53.01 6.90 23.98
N ARG A 88 52.70 7.45 22.80
CA ARG A 88 53.53 7.32 21.59
C ARG A 88 54.04 8.68 21.15
N GLY A 89 55.34 8.91 21.34
CA GLY A 89 56.07 10.04 20.76
C GLY A 89 56.49 9.79 19.31
N GLY A 90 56.49 10.84 18.47
CA GLY A 90 57.17 10.84 17.17
C GLY A 90 56.47 10.12 16.01
N ALA A 91 57.27 9.61 15.06
CA ALA A 91 56.86 9.10 13.74
C ALA A 91 56.06 7.78 13.75
N SER A 92 55.85 7.16 14.91
CA SER A 92 55.06 5.91 15.08
C SER A 92 53.59 6.14 15.45
N ARG A 93 53.08 7.33 15.10
CA ARG A 93 51.67 7.70 15.28
C ARG A 93 50.82 7.06 14.19
N ALA A 94 50.23 5.92 14.52
CA ALA A 94 49.25 5.26 13.67
C ALA A 94 47.89 5.97 13.76
N TYR A 95 47.13 5.94 12.67
CA TYR A 95 45.71 6.31 12.69
C TYR A 95 44.92 5.38 13.61
N TYR A 96 43.75 5.84 14.06
CA TYR A 96 42.80 4.95 14.72
C TYR A 96 42.35 3.83 13.76
N PRO A 97 42.16 2.60 14.25
CA PRO A 97 41.72 1.50 13.40
C PRO A 97 40.30 1.76 12.90
N THR A 98 39.99 1.23 11.71
CA THR A 98 38.70 1.44 11.05
C THR A 98 37.51 0.99 11.88
N TRP A 99 37.64 -0.13 12.61
CA TRP A 99 36.56 -0.66 13.45
C TRP A 99 36.18 0.28 14.59
N ASP A 100 37.16 0.97 15.20
CA ASP A 100 36.93 1.89 16.32
C ASP A 100 36.19 3.14 15.83
N ARG A 101 36.62 3.68 14.68
CA ARG A 101 35.93 4.81 14.05
C ARG A 101 34.50 4.49 13.62
N GLN A 102 34.31 3.31 13.03
CA GLN A 102 32.97 2.83 12.67
C GLN A 102 32.08 2.64 13.90
N ALA A 103 32.63 2.10 14.99
CA ALA A 103 31.90 1.93 16.24
C ALA A 103 31.51 3.28 16.86
N GLN A 104 32.44 4.24 16.92
CA GLN A 104 32.19 5.59 17.43
C GLN A 104 31.10 6.30 16.61
N ALA A 105 31.19 6.25 15.28
CA ALA A 105 30.18 6.84 14.39
C ALA A 105 28.80 6.20 14.60
N LEU A 106 28.73 4.86 14.70
CA LEU A 106 27.48 4.15 14.97
C LEU A 106 26.89 4.54 16.34
N VAL A 107 27.72 4.62 17.38
CA VAL A 107 27.30 5.02 18.73
C VAL A 107 26.73 6.44 18.71
N MET A 108 27.34 7.37 17.96
CA MET A 108 26.84 8.74 17.84
C MET A 108 25.50 8.81 17.10
N LEU A 109 25.32 7.98 16.06
CA LEU A 109 24.05 7.88 15.32
C LEU A 109 22.91 7.26 16.14
N THR A 110 23.21 6.37 17.09
CA THR A 110 22.20 5.64 17.89
C THR A 110 21.97 6.23 19.27
N ARG A 111 22.51 7.42 19.56
CA ARG A 111 22.27 8.10 20.85
C ARG A 111 20.78 8.35 21.05
N GLU A 112 20.36 8.26 22.31
CA GLU A 112 18.98 8.51 22.69
C GLU A 112 18.62 9.97 22.39
N VAL A 113 17.59 10.16 21.58
CA VAL A 113 17.05 11.48 21.28
C VAL A 113 16.10 11.87 22.41
N PRO A 114 16.29 13.03 23.07
CA PRO A 114 15.37 13.49 24.10
C PRO A 114 13.99 13.73 23.47
N ARG A 115 13.06 12.81 23.73
CA ARG A 115 11.70 12.89 23.19
C ARG A 115 10.92 13.97 23.93
N ILE A 116 10.29 14.85 23.15
CA ILE A 116 9.51 15.98 23.70
C ILE A 116 8.30 15.41 24.45
N PRO A 117 7.93 15.94 25.64
CA PRO A 117 6.78 15.45 26.41
C PRO A 117 5.46 15.51 25.63
N GLN A 118 5.35 16.38 24.61
CA GLN A 118 4.22 16.43 23.69
C GLN A 118 4.03 15.13 22.89
N GLU A 119 5.12 14.46 22.47
CA GLU A 119 5.02 13.14 21.84
C GLU A 119 4.51 12.10 22.83
N ALA A 120 4.96 12.15 24.09
CA ALA A 120 4.50 11.24 25.13
C ALA A 120 3.01 11.47 25.45
N ALA A 121 2.59 12.73 25.57
CA ALA A 121 1.19 13.10 25.76
C ALA A 121 0.31 12.62 24.59
N PHE A 122 0.78 12.76 23.34
CA PHE A 122 0.08 12.22 22.17
C PHE A 122 -0.03 10.68 22.21
N ARG A 123 1.04 9.98 22.60
CA ARG A 123 1.00 8.52 22.78
C ARG A 123 0.05 8.07 23.89
N LEU A 124 -0.03 8.83 24.99
CA LEU A 124 -1.00 8.58 26.06
C LEU A 124 -2.43 8.83 25.57
N PHE A 125 -2.64 9.89 24.79
CA PHE A 125 -3.93 10.18 24.17
C PHE A 125 -4.36 9.06 23.21
N THR A 126 -3.48 8.56 22.34
CA THR A 126 -3.82 7.47 21.42
C THR A 126 -4.12 6.16 22.14
N LEU A 127 -3.48 5.90 23.28
CA LEU A 127 -3.78 4.76 24.14
C LEU A 127 -5.18 4.88 24.74
N GLY A 128 -5.58 6.07 25.20
CA GLY A 128 -6.92 6.35 25.73
C GLY A 128 -8.02 6.49 24.67
N LEU A 129 -7.66 6.72 23.40
CA LEU A 129 -8.61 7.00 22.33
C LEU A 129 -9.61 5.85 22.11
N LYS A 130 -9.16 4.59 22.22
CA LYS A 130 -10.06 3.42 22.14
C LYS A 130 -11.09 3.40 23.26
N MET A 131 -10.67 3.72 24.48
CA MET A 131 -11.58 3.77 25.64
C MET A 131 -12.56 4.94 25.56
N LEU A 132 -12.21 6.02 24.87
CA LEU A 132 -13.09 7.16 24.65
C LEU A 132 -14.09 6.92 23.50
N LEU A 133 -13.67 6.20 22.45
CA LEU A 133 -14.51 5.88 21.29
C LEU A 133 -15.54 4.78 21.59
N LEU A 134 -15.23 3.82 22.45
CA LEU A 134 -16.12 2.71 22.79
C LEU A 134 -17.49 3.17 23.37
N PRO A 135 -17.54 4.02 24.42
CA PRO A 135 -18.81 4.53 24.94
C PRO A 135 -19.58 5.36 23.91
N ARG A 136 -18.89 6.12 23.05
CA ARG A 136 -19.51 6.89 21.98
C ARG A 136 -20.13 5.99 20.92
N LEU A 137 -19.47 4.88 20.57
CA LEU A 137 -20.01 3.87 19.67
C LEU A 137 -21.24 3.20 20.28
N VAL A 138 -21.18 2.77 21.53
CA VAL A 138 -22.32 2.16 22.23
C VAL A 138 -23.52 3.11 22.27
N ALA A 139 -23.33 4.36 22.68
CA ALA A 139 -24.40 5.36 22.70
C ALA A 139 -24.95 5.66 21.29
N SER A 140 -24.10 5.69 20.26
CA SER A 140 -24.56 5.89 18.88
C SER A 140 -25.36 4.70 18.34
N VAL A 141 -24.99 3.47 18.71
CA VAL A 141 -25.72 2.25 18.35
C VAL A 141 -27.06 2.18 19.11
N GLU A 142 -27.09 2.55 20.39
CA GLU A 142 -28.32 2.66 21.18
C GLU A 142 -29.30 3.71 20.64
N LEU A 143 -28.80 4.78 20.00
CA LEU A 143 -29.66 5.77 19.35
C LEU A 143 -30.12 5.33 17.95
N MET A 144 -29.28 4.60 17.21
CA MET A 144 -29.64 4.09 15.88
C MET A 144 -30.56 2.86 15.93
N LEU A 145 -30.43 2.00 16.94
CA LEU A 145 -31.24 0.79 17.10
C LEU A 145 -32.76 1.07 17.13
N PRO A 146 -33.28 2.01 17.95
CA PRO A 146 -34.69 2.38 17.95
C PRO A 146 -35.15 2.95 16.61
N SER A 147 -34.31 3.76 15.94
CA SER A 147 -34.65 4.35 14.65
C SER A 147 -34.73 3.30 13.53
N TRP A 148 -33.84 2.31 13.53
CA TRP A 148 -33.82 1.22 12.56
C TRP A 148 -34.96 0.23 12.82
N VAL A 149 -35.25 -0.06 14.10
CA VAL A 149 -36.39 -0.88 14.50
C VAL A 149 -37.70 -0.19 14.16
N ALA A 150 -37.84 1.13 14.33
CA ALA A 150 -39.04 1.86 13.95
C ALA A 150 -39.26 1.85 12.42
N VAL A 151 -38.22 2.14 11.63
CA VAL A 151 -38.30 2.14 10.16
C VAL A 151 -38.65 0.76 9.61
N ASN A 152 -38.09 -0.32 10.18
CA ASN A 152 -38.42 -1.68 9.75
C ASN A 152 -39.76 -2.16 10.31
N ALA A 153 -40.15 -1.79 11.53
CA ALA A 153 -41.45 -2.13 12.08
C ALA A 153 -42.59 -1.50 11.27
N GLU A 154 -42.42 -0.28 10.75
CA GLU A 154 -43.37 0.33 9.82
C GLU A 154 -43.52 -0.49 8.53
N THR A 155 -42.45 -1.06 7.99
CA THR A 155 -42.53 -1.95 6.81
C THR A 155 -43.24 -3.27 7.10
N PHE A 156 -43.04 -3.88 8.28
CA PHE A 156 -43.75 -5.10 8.69
C PHE A 156 -45.23 -4.86 9.04
N LEU A 157 -45.55 -3.74 9.68
CA LEU A 157 -46.93 -3.36 10.00
C LEU A 157 -47.73 -3.01 8.74
N ARG A 158 -47.09 -2.37 7.75
CA ARG A 158 -47.70 -2.11 6.45
C ARG A 158 -47.93 -3.39 5.65
N ALA A 159 -46.96 -4.31 5.63
CA ALA A 159 -47.14 -5.63 5.00
C ALA A 159 -48.27 -6.45 5.66
N GLY A 160 -48.41 -6.40 7.00
CA GLY A 160 -49.50 -7.07 7.72
C GLY A 160 -50.88 -6.41 7.55
N ALA A 161 -50.93 -5.10 7.30
CA ALA A 161 -52.16 -4.37 6.98
C ALA A 161 -52.63 -4.66 5.54
N GLU A 162 -51.70 -4.70 4.59
CA GLU A 162 -51.97 -5.06 3.19
C GLU A 162 -52.42 -6.52 3.05
N GLU A 163 -51.91 -7.45 3.87
CA GLU A 163 -52.36 -8.85 3.90
C GLU A 163 -53.78 -9.02 4.48
N LYS A 164 -54.17 -8.20 5.47
CA LYS A 164 -55.54 -8.20 6.01
C LYS A 164 -56.57 -7.63 5.02
N THR A 165 -56.20 -6.62 4.23
CA THR A 165 -57.07 -6.12 3.16
C THR A 165 -57.20 -7.11 1.99
N ALA A 166 -56.16 -7.91 1.71
CA ALA A 166 -56.22 -8.96 0.70
C ALA A 166 -57.12 -10.14 1.10
N LYS A 167 -57.18 -10.49 2.40
CA LYS A 167 -58.08 -11.56 2.90
C LYS A 167 -59.54 -11.14 3.06
N ALA A 168 -59.82 -9.84 3.21
CA ALA A 168 -61.19 -9.32 3.27
C ALA A 168 -61.84 -9.14 1.87
N GLY A 169 -61.04 -8.98 0.80
CA GLY A 169 -61.52 -8.80 -0.57
C GLY A 169 -61.89 -10.08 -1.33
N VAL A 170 -61.62 -11.28 -0.78
CA VAL A 170 -61.83 -12.56 -1.50
C VAL A 170 -63.18 -13.22 -1.16
N GLN A 171 -63.85 -12.84 -0.06
CA GLN A 171 -65.16 -13.45 0.28
C GLN A 171 -66.37 -12.81 -0.42
N SER A 172 -66.25 -11.63 -1.05
CA SER A 172 -67.37 -11.01 -1.76
C SER A 172 -67.46 -11.37 -3.25
N LYS A 173 -66.47 -12.04 -3.83
CA LYS A 173 -66.42 -12.35 -5.28
C LYS A 173 -66.77 -13.81 -5.63
N ALA A 174 -67.20 -14.60 -4.65
CA ALA A 174 -67.53 -16.02 -4.85
C ALA A 174 -69.03 -16.30 -5.03
N ARG A 175 -69.91 -15.28 -4.96
CA ARG A 175 -71.38 -15.49 -5.07
C ARG A 175 -72.01 -15.12 -6.42
N ASP A 176 -71.31 -14.41 -7.29
CA ASP A 176 -71.92 -13.84 -8.52
C ASP A 176 -71.36 -14.39 -9.86
N VAL A 177 -70.55 -15.44 -9.87
CA VAL A 177 -69.99 -16.03 -11.12
C VAL A 177 -70.63 -17.40 -11.48
N ALA A 178 -71.66 -17.84 -10.75
CA ALA A 178 -72.35 -19.11 -11.01
C ALA A 178 -73.51 -19.01 -12.02
N ALA A 179 -73.74 -17.83 -12.61
CA ALA A 179 -74.86 -17.58 -13.49
C ALA A 179 -74.48 -16.70 -14.68
N ASP A 180 -73.41 -17.02 -15.41
CA ASP A 180 -73.43 -16.73 -16.84
C ASP A 180 -72.37 -17.52 -17.63
N ALA A 181 -72.70 -17.78 -18.88
CA ALA A 181 -71.83 -18.36 -19.91
C ALA A 181 -71.52 -19.86 -19.83
N ALA A 182 -72.59 -20.66 -19.71
CA ALA A 182 -72.72 -21.82 -20.56
C ALA A 182 -72.90 -21.36 -22.03
N ALA A 183 -71.81 -21.15 -22.77
CA ALA A 183 -71.86 -21.05 -24.22
C ALA A 183 -70.48 -21.28 -24.86
N THR A 184 -70.47 -22.22 -25.81
CA THR A 184 -69.54 -22.36 -26.94
C THR A 184 -68.14 -22.93 -26.68
N ALA A 185 -68.08 -24.24 -26.89
CA ALA A 185 -66.91 -25.03 -27.26
C ALA A 185 -66.42 -24.69 -28.69
N ALA A 186 -65.10 -24.76 -28.91
CA ALA A 186 -64.46 -25.42 -30.07
C ALA A 186 -62.93 -25.18 -30.09
N GLY A 187 -62.16 -26.25 -30.33
CA GLY A 187 -60.85 -26.16 -31.03
C GLY A 187 -59.59 -26.35 -30.19
N ALA A 188 -58.85 -27.41 -30.50
CA ALA A 188 -57.58 -27.85 -29.91
C ALA A 188 -56.35 -26.99 -30.35
N PRO A 189 -55.13 -27.20 -29.75
CA PRO A 189 -53.97 -26.26 -29.69
C PRO A 189 -52.93 -26.58 -30.80
N PRO A 190 -51.59 -26.30 -30.72
CA PRO A 190 -50.71 -25.40 -29.91
C PRO A 190 -49.70 -24.58 -30.80
N ALA A 191 -48.74 -23.82 -30.22
CA ALA A 191 -47.30 -23.76 -30.61
C ALA A 191 -46.55 -22.48 -30.15
N ALA A 192 -45.31 -22.66 -29.70
CA ALA A 192 -44.22 -21.67 -29.65
C ALA A 192 -43.24 -21.95 -30.83
N PRO A 193 -42.04 -21.36 -30.98
CA PRO A 193 -41.47 -20.00 -30.79
C PRO A 193 -40.71 -19.49 -32.07
N SER A 194 -40.14 -18.28 -32.12
CA SER A 194 -38.87 -17.92 -32.84
C SER A 194 -38.47 -16.46 -32.51
N GLU A 195 -37.29 -16.13 -31.96
CA GLU A 195 -35.91 -16.12 -32.50
C GLU A 195 -35.57 -15.03 -33.55
N GLY A 196 -34.43 -14.36 -33.33
CA GLY A 196 -33.72 -13.42 -34.23
C GLY A 196 -33.48 -12.05 -33.57
N ALA A 197 -32.37 -11.71 -32.89
CA ALA A 197 -30.93 -11.78 -33.20
C ALA A 197 -30.44 -10.75 -34.25
N GLY A 198 -29.42 -9.97 -33.89
CA GLY A 198 -28.58 -9.13 -34.77
C GLY A 198 -28.82 -7.62 -34.58
N ASP A 199 -28.07 -6.85 -33.79
CA ASP A 199 -26.62 -6.57 -33.71
C ASP A 199 -26.15 -5.36 -34.54
N SER A 200 -25.28 -4.58 -33.89
CA SER A 200 -24.15 -3.79 -34.40
C SER A 200 -24.29 -2.34 -34.92
N GLY A 201 -23.51 -1.47 -34.26
CA GLY A 201 -22.70 -0.39 -34.85
C GLY A 201 -23.35 1.00 -34.93
N GLY A 202 -22.79 2.12 -34.46
CA GLY A 202 -21.43 2.44 -34.03
C GLY A 202 -21.01 3.80 -34.60
N SER A 203 -20.36 4.65 -33.78
CA SER A 203 -19.63 5.91 -34.12
C SER A 203 -20.49 7.10 -34.58
N GLY A 204 -20.28 8.36 -34.21
CA GLY A 204 -19.20 9.07 -33.52
C GLY A 204 -19.18 10.53 -34.00
N HIS A 205 -18.50 11.40 -33.26
CA HIS A 205 -17.97 12.72 -33.65
C HIS A 205 -18.85 13.98 -33.51
N GLY A 206 -18.26 15.02 -32.90
CA GLY A 206 -18.83 16.37 -32.80
C GLY A 206 -18.08 17.30 -31.85
N ASP A 207 -16.91 17.81 -32.28
CA ASP A 207 -16.25 19.00 -31.73
C ASP A 207 -17.16 20.24 -31.72
N LYS A 208 -16.96 21.12 -30.71
CA LYS A 208 -16.77 22.59 -30.84
C LYS A 208 -17.00 23.32 -29.51
N LYS A 209 -15.92 23.79 -28.88
CA LYS A 209 -15.52 25.21 -28.74
C LYS A 209 -14.41 25.38 -27.71
#